data_AF-A0A832IIH1-F1
#
_entry.id   AF-A0A832IIH1-F1
#
_cell.length_a   1.000
_cell.length_b   1.000
_cell.length_c   1.000
_cell.angle_alpha   90.00
_cell.angle_beta   90.00
_cell.angle_gamma   90.00
#
_symmetry.space_group_name_H-M   'P 1'
#
loop_
_entity.id
_entity.type
_entity.pdbx_description
1 polymer ?
#
loop_
_entity_poly.entity_id
_entity_poly.type
_entity_poly.pdbx_seq_one_letter_code
_entity_poly.pdbx_strand_id
1 'polypeptide(L)'
;MIKNLFHYSRLNCLLFLIVVLPFSSCKKEQETTNFLKDKLIDNALQEEFLTKDSLSISMIFVNKSKTGFNMADRYLRSNYLNFVNRSEKDTVIVKNILKIYDNQVLYFGGGRLVDGSVKLFHHYYLIDKSISSLRFEYDNGDVHLKSNTDNCSVDDLFRDYKKLGLKLSKSKTKKQLEKELDSLHHFYQQQYTAVGKKLHARLNDYHYINTLQKLYPLDKRVEDYIKELKDPIGGKPLGFLIYFYVKNRIATFNFDQLNTQNYSPEYIELLAIGVFNFLRNTENEGSKYFSPAYKWLQGTALYKAHKVEIDSQIIRIDKQEFTKKLKNLKLFDHSFGELSFAEVVKQHPSNYYLIDFWATWCAPCIDGMKTMKKMDMPNTIAIISISVDKTDDKDKWKTKSSELELTASYFLEKNSANKEFLKMIELQSIPRYLVVDKNLNLVALDFFHPSEPDFLRKLQEITYTDSRE
;
A
#
# COMPACT_ATOMS: atom_id res chain seq x y z
N MET A 1 34.17 -2.29 -87.68
CA MET A 1 33.33 -3.50 -87.80
C MET A 1 32.63 -3.74 -86.47
N ILE A 2 31.34 -3.46 -86.47
CA ILE A 2 30.26 -3.76 -85.51
C ILE A 2 30.37 -5.24 -85.02
N LYS A 3 30.15 -5.67 -83.77
CA LYS A 3 28.91 -5.66 -82.96
C LYS A 3 29.12 -6.29 -81.55
N ASN A 4 28.23 -5.89 -80.62
CA ASN A 4 27.70 -6.61 -79.43
C ASN A 4 28.33 -6.45 -78.01
N LEU A 5 27.70 -5.53 -77.25
CA LEU A 5 27.12 -5.62 -75.88
C LEU A 5 27.41 -6.85 -74.97
N PHE A 6 27.88 -6.64 -73.71
CA PHE A 6 27.07 -6.59 -72.46
C PHE A 6 27.94 -6.55 -71.15
N HIS A 7 27.51 -5.73 -70.19
CA HIS A 7 27.64 -5.71 -68.71
C HIS A 7 28.96 -5.90 -67.89
N TYR A 8 29.24 -4.86 -67.07
CA TYR A 8 29.84 -4.72 -65.71
C TYR A 8 30.29 -5.95 -64.86
N SER A 9 31.44 -5.82 -64.12
CA SER A 9 31.54 -5.47 -62.67
C SER A 9 32.95 -5.66 -62.03
N ARG A 10 33.28 -4.83 -60.98
CA ARG A 10 34.21 -5.02 -59.81
C ARG A 10 35.75 -4.92 -60.05
N LEU A 11 36.65 -4.48 -59.15
CA LEU A 11 36.70 -3.83 -57.81
C LEU A 11 38.22 -3.54 -57.48
N ASN A 12 38.50 -2.71 -56.46
CA ASN A 12 39.75 -2.54 -55.64
C ASN A 12 40.67 -1.32 -55.95
N CYS A 13 41.40 -0.70 -55.01
CA CYS A 13 41.31 -0.40 -53.56
C CYS A 13 42.55 0.46 -53.14
N LEU A 14 42.48 1.15 -51.99
CA LEU A 14 43.55 1.73 -51.10
C LEU A 14 44.13 3.18 -51.21
N LEU A 15 43.81 3.99 -50.17
CA LEU A 15 44.61 4.83 -49.19
C LEU A 15 45.62 5.94 -49.67
N PHE A 16 45.88 7.11 -49.02
CA PHE A 16 45.42 7.90 -47.84
C PHE A 16 46.18 9.28 -47.78
N LEU A 17 45.58 10.37 -47.22
CA LEU A 17 46.21 11.50 -46.43
C LEU A 17 45.16 12.64 -46.19
N ILE A 18 44.44 12.66 -45.06
CA ILE A 18 44.58 13.47 -43.82
C ILE A 18 44.65 15.01 -43.99
N VAL A 19 43.59 15.69 -43.52
CA VAL A 19 43.62 17.06 -42.94
C VAL A 19 42.87 17.03 -41.61
N VAL A 20 43.48 17.57 -40.56
CA VAL A 20 43.00 17.62 -39.17
C VAL A 20 42.38 19.00 -38.88
N LEU A 21 41.14 19.03 -38.39
CA LEU A 21 40.52 20.17 -37.67
C LEU A 21 39.87 19.64 -36.38
N PRO A 22 39.80 20.44 -35.30
CA PRO A 22 39.71 19.91 -33.94
C PRO A 22 38.28 19.51 -33.56
N PHE A 23 38.13 18.25 -33.17
CA PHE A 23 37.00 17.72 -32.40
C PHE A 23 37.03 18.28 -30.96
N SER A 24 36.54 19.50 -30.76
CA SER A 24 36.40 20.06 -29.40
C SER A 24 35.05 20.74 -29.12
N SER A 25 34.11 20.76 -30.08
CA SER A 25 32.79 21.38 -29.88
C SER A 25 31.71 20.43 -29.31
N CYS A 26 31.71 19.13 -29.65
CA CYS A 26 30.64 18.23 -29.19
C CYS A 26 30.75 17.77 -27.72
N LYS A 27 31.97 17.67 -27.16
CA LYS A 27 32.13 17.30 -25.73
C LYS A 27 31.69 18.42 -24.80
N LYS A 28 32.00 19.67 -25.16
CA LYS A 28 31.62 20.85 -24.38
C LYS A 28 30.11 21.03 -24.35
N GLU A 29 29.41 20.85 -25.46
CA GLU A 29 27.95 20.97 -25.50
C GLU A 29 27.25 19.91 -24.63
N GLN A 30 27.74 18.67 -24.64
CA GLN A 30 27.15 17.57 -23.85
C GLN A 30 27.42 17.71 -22.34
N GLU A 31 28.63 18.15 -21.96
CA GLU A 31 28.96 18.49 -20.56
C GLU A 31 28.20 19.73 -20.08
N THR A 32 28.03 20.76 -20.93
CA THR A 32 27.30 21.98 -20.56
C THR A 32 25.79 21.72 -20.44
N THR A 33 25.24 20.83 -21.26
CA THR A 33 23.82 20.41 -21.19
C THR A 33 23.55 19.55 -19.96
N ASN A 34 24.48 18.66 -19.59
CA ASN A 34 24.39 17.89 -18.34
C ASN A 34 24.54 18.79 -17.12
N PHE A 35 25.48 19.74 -17.14
CA PHE A 35 25.67 20.72 -16.07
C PHE A 35 24.44 21.63 -15.89
N LEU A 36 23.81 22.10 -16.98
CA LEU A 36 22.59 22.90 -16.93
C LEU A 36 21.37 22.09 -16.46
N LYS A 37 21.27 20.80 -16.83
CA LYS A 37 20.26 19.87 -16.29
C LYS A 37 20.42 19.66 -14.79
N ASP A 38 21.64 19.42 -14.32
CA ASP A 38 21.92 19.23 -12.90
C ASP A 38 21.66 20.53 -12.12
N LYS A 39 21.98 21.70 -12.68
CA LYS A 39 21.69 23.01 -12.06
C LYS A 39 20.20 23.36 -12.01
N LEU A 40 19.41 22.94 -13.01
CA LEU A 40 17.95 23.09 -13.02
C LEU A 40 17.28 22.14 -12.01
N ILE A 41 17.85 20.96 -11.78
CA ILE A 41 17.40 20.01 -10.75
C ILE A 41 17.75 20.53 -9.35
N ASP A 42 18.96 21.07 -9.17
CA ASP A 42 19.41 21.65 -7.90
C ASP A 42 18.61 22.91 -7.53
N ASN A 43 18.27 23.76 -8.50
CA ASN A 43 17.42 24.94 -8.27
C ASN A 43 15.95 24.58 -7.98
N ALA A 44 15.45 23.43 -8.45
CA ALA A 44 14.12 22.95 -8.08
C ALA A 44 14.07 22.34 -6.65
N LEU A 45 15.22 22.14 -6.02
CA LEU A 45 15.38 21.58 -4.68
C LEU A 45 15.76 22.64 -3.62
N GLN A 46 16.00 23.88 -4.03
CA GLN A 46 16.29 25.00 -3.14
C GLN A 46 15.13 26.01 -3.13
N GLU A 47 14.11 25.72 -2.32
CA GLU A 47 13.29 26.75 -1.67
C GLU A 47 12.93 26.28 -0.25
N GLU A 48 13.03 27.22 0.68
CA GLU A 48 13.15 27.06 2.13
C GLU A 48 11.90 26.46 2.81
N PHE A 49 12.13 25.82 3.97
CA PHE A 49 11.15 25.23 4.90
C PHE A 49 10.42 23.96 4.46
N LEU A 50 11.15 22.94 3.96
CA LEU A 50 10.61 21.58 3.91
C LEU A 50 10.97 20.84 5.21
N THR A 51 9.95 20.47 5.98
CA THR A 51 10.11 19.63 7.17
C THR A 51 10.84 18.33 6.79
N LYS A 52 11.74 17.86 7.67
CA LYS A 52 12.55 16.64 7.49
C LYS A 52 11.72 15.34 7.36
N ASP A 53 10.40 15.47 7.45
CA ASP A 53 9.39 14.41 7.44
C ASP A 53 9.02 13.96 6.02
N SER A 54 9.68 14.49 4.99
CA SER A 54 9.51 14.09 3.59
C SER A 54 10.78 13.50 2.99
N LEU A 55 10.59 12.63 1.99
CA LEU A 55 11.65 12.04 1.17
C LEU A 55 11.31 12.27 -0.31
N SER A 56 12.24 12.89 -1.03
CA SER A 56 12.14 13.09 -2.48
C SER A 56 12.87 11.97 -3.22
N ILE A 57 12.17 11.25 -4.08
CA ILE A 57 12.74 10.17 -4.88
C ILE A 57 12.62 10.56 -6.35
N SER A 58 13.77 10.68 -7.02
CA SER A 58 13.84 10.94 -8.46
C SER A 58 14.28 9.69 -9.21
N MET A 59 13.66 9.46 -10.38
CA MET A 59 13.94 8.34 -11.27
C MET A 59 14.17 8.88 -12.69
N ILE A 60 15.36 8.59 -13.23
CA ILE A 60 15.75 8.88 -14.62
C ILE A 60 15.38 7.68 -15.48
N PHE A 61 14.70 7.93 -16.60
CA PHE A 61 14.39 6.94 -17.63
C PHE A 61 14.98 7.37 -18.98
N VAL A 62 15.50 6.40 -19.75
CA VAL A 62 16.13 6.61 -21.08
C VAL A 62 15.19 6.27 -22.26
N ASN A 63 13.90 6.07 -21.98
CA ASN A 63 12.81 5.84 -22.94
C ASN A 63 11.53 5.50 -22.16
N LYS A 64 10.47 5.13 -22.88
CA LYS A 64 9.21 4.67 -22.32
C LYS A 64 9.40 3.39 -21.49
N SER A 65 9.22 3.53 -20.18
CA SER A 65 9.44 2.44 -19.23
C SER A 65 8.74 2.72 -17.90
N LYS A 66 8.67 1.68 -17.06
CA LYS A 66 8.07 1.78 -15.73
C LYS A 66 8.88 0.98 -14.72
N THR A 67 8.98 1.52 -13.51
CA THR A 67 9.63 0.84 -12.38
C THR A 67 9.04 1.37 -11.08
N GLY A 68 9.59 0.96 -9.95
CA GLY A 68 9.14 1.47 -8.66
C GLY A 68 9.74 0.72 -7.49
N PHE A 69 9.44 1.22 -6.30
CA PHE A 69 9.98 0.68 -5.06
C PHE A 69 8.86 0.21 -4.14
N ASN A 70 9.14 -0.83 -3.37
CA ASN A 70 8.32 -1.26 -2.26
C ASN A 70 8.77 -0.54 -0.98
N MET A 71 7.80 0.02 -0.27
CA MET A 71 8.00 0.73 0.99
C MET A 71 6.98 0.23 2.01
N ALA A 72 7.33 0.29 3.29
CA ALA A 72 6.36 0.02 4.34
C ALA A 72 5.42 1.22 4.52
N ASP A 73 4.11 0.95 4.60
CA ASP A 73 3.16 1.88 5.19
C ASP A 73 3.27 1.88 6.74
N ARG A 74 2.43 2.67 7.42
CA ARG A 74 2.44 2.81 8.89
C ARG A 74 2.09 1.53 9.64
N TYR A 75 1.50 0.55 8.95
CA TYR A 75 1.17 -0.76 9.48
C TYR A 75 2.18 -1.82 9.02
N LEU A 76 3.31 -1.39 8.45
CA LEU A 76 4.36 -2.25 7.90
C LEU A 76 3.92 -3.12 6.72
N ARG A 77 2.86 -2.72 6.00
CA ARG A 77 2.46 -3.37 4.74
C ARG A 77 3.33 -2.84 3.60
N SER A 78 3.65 -3.71 2.66
CA SER A 78 4.32 -3.30 1.43
C SER A 78 3.37 -2.47 0.55
N ASN A 79 3.73 -1.22 0.30
CA ASN A 79 3.10 -0.33 -0.67
C ASN A 79 4.06 -0.11 -1.83
N TYR A 80 3.55 0.01 -3.06
CA TYR A 80 4.35 0.15 -4.27
C TYR A 80 4.34 1.59 -4.78
N LEU A 81 5.50 2.24 -4.71
CA LEU A 81 5.74 3.56 -5.26
C LEU A 81 6.13 3.44 -6.75
N ASN A 82 5.17 3.67 -7.63
CA ASN A 82 5.37 3.55 -9.08
C ASN A 82 6.01 4.80 -9.72
N PHE A 83 6.82 4.58 -10.76
CA PHE A 83 7.37 5.59 -11.65
C PHE A 83 7.10 5.13 -13.09
N VAL A 84 6.48 5.98 -13.90
CA VAL A 84 6.03 5.61 -15.25
C VAL A 84 6.40 6.71 -16.24
N ASN A 85 7.42 6.47 -17.06
CA ASN A 85 7.67 7.30 -18.23
C ASN A 85 6.79 6.82 -19.39
N ARG A 86 5.86 7.68 -19.81
CA ARG A 86 4.96 7.43 -20.96
C ARG A 86 5.52 7.95 -22.28
N SER A 87 6.61 8.72 -22.24
CA SER A 87 7.26 9.36 -23.38
C SER A 87 8.39 8.49 -23.93
N GLU A 88 8.63 8.54 -25.24
CA GLU A 88 9.83 7.97 -25.87
C GLU A 88 11.10 8.79 -25.58
N LYS A 89 10.97 9.97 -24.95
CA LYS A 89 12.09 10.83 -24.57
C LYS A 89 12.59 10.52 -23.16
N ASP A 90 13.88 10.78 -22.95
CA ASP A 90 14.49 10.79 -21.62
C ASP A 90 13.68 11.67 -20.67
N THR A 91 13.34 11.12 -19.51
CA THR A 91 12.46 11.79 -18.55
C THR A 91 12.97 11.57 -17.13
N VAL A 92 12.91 12.63 -16.33
CA VAL A 92 13.12 12.55 -14.88
C VAL A 92 11.76 12.68 -14.20
N ILE A 93 11.40 11.70 -13.39
CA ILE A 93 10.17 11.72 -12.59
C ILE A 93 10.56 11.86 -11.13
N VAL A 94 10.01 12.88 -10.46
CA VAL A 94 10.24 13.15 -9.03
C VAL A 94 8.95 12.88 -8.26
N LYS A 95 9.07 12.17 -7.13
CA LYS A 95 7.97 11.96 -6.19
C LYS A 95 8.40 12.35 -4.78
N ASN A 96 7.60 13.20 -4.15
CA ASN A 96 7.73 13.54 -2.74
C ASN A 96 6.77 12.67 -1.93
N ILE A 97 7.31 11.95 -0.95
CA ILE A 97 6.54 11.07 -0.06
C ILE A 97 6.81 11.43 1.39
N LEU A 98 5.85 11.10 2.27
CA LEU A 98 6.06 11.21 3.72
C LEU A 98 7.00 10.10 4.21
N LYS A 99 7.92 10.45 5.10
CA LYS A 99 8.68 9.49 5.92
C LYS A 99 7.77 9.03 7.04
N ILE A 100 7.17 7.87 6.85
CA ILE A 100 6.32 7.25 7.87
C ILE A 100 7.17 6.80 9.07
N TYR A 101 8.42 6.42 8.82
CA TYR A 101 9.43 6.13 9.82
C TYR A 101 10.65 7.00 9.59
N ASP A 102 11.25 7.50 10.67
CA ASP A 102 12.52 8.23 10.65
C ASP A 102 13.63 7.44 9.94
N ASN A 103 13.64 6.12 10.16
CA ASN A 103 14.54 5.20 9.50
C ASN A 103 13.73 4.15 8.75
N GLN A 104 14.07 3.86 7.50
CA GLN A 104 13.31 2.89 6.70
C GLN A 104 14.15 2.20 5.63
N VAL A 105 13.70 1.03 5.19
CA VAL A 105 14.27 0.29 4.06
C VAL A 105 13.38 0.46 2.83
N LEU A 106 13.96 1.00 1.76
CA LEU A 106 13.38 1.03 0.43
C LEU A 106 13.82 -0.23 -0.34
N TYR A 107 12.86 -1.00 -0.87
CA TYR A 107 13.15 -2.24 -1.58
C TYR A 107 12.80 -2.15 -3.06
N PHE A 108 13.76 -2.39 -3.93
CA PHE A 108 13.54 -2.62 -5.35
C PHE A 108 13.64 -4.12 -5.66
N GLY A 109 12.66 -4.63 -6.40
CA GLY A 109 12.70 -5.96 -7.00
C GLY A 109 12.44 -5.83 -8.49
N GLY A 110 13.42 -6.22 -9.30
CA GLY A 110 13.37 -6.12 -10.76
C GLY A 110 13.92 -7.36 -11.43
N GLY A 111 13.95 -7.32 -12.75
CA GLY A 111 14.55 -8.38 -13.53
C GLY A 111 14.55 -8.08 -15.01
N ARG A 112 15.47 -8.72 -15.73
CA ARG A 112 15.57 -8.64 -17.18
C ARG A 112 15.92 -9.99 -17.78
N LEU A 113 15.54 -10.19 -19.03
CA LEU A 113 15.97 -11.35 -19.79
C LEU A 113 17.43 -11.16 -20.23
N VAL A 114 18.28 -12.12 -19.90
CA VAL A 114 19.67 -12.21 -20.33
C VAL A 114 19.85 -13.62 -20.88
N ASP A 115 20.17 -13.74 -22.17
CA ASP A 115 20.40 -15.03 -22.84
C ASP A 115 19.26 -16.05 -22.64
N GLY A 116 18.01 -15.59 -22.77
CA GLY A 116 16.81 -16.42 -22.58
C GLY A 116 16.47 -16.75 -21.12
N SER A 117 17.28 -16.31 -20.15
CA SER A 117 17.06 -16.54 -18.72
C SER A 117 16.69 -15.25 -17.99
N VAL A 118 15.76 -15.32 -17.03
CA VAL A 118 15.42 -14.17 -16.19
C VAL A 118 16.51 -13.95 -15.15
N LYS A 119 17.24 -12.82 -15.26
CA LYS A 119 18.12 -12.33 -14.21
C LYS A 119 17.31 -11.43 -13.28
N LEU A 120 17.23 -11.77 -12.00
CA LEU A 120 16.54 -10.99 -10.98
C LEU A 120 17.50 -10.03 -10.27
N PHE A 121 16.99 -8.84 -9.95
CA PHE A 121 17.68 -7.80 -9.19
C PHE A 121 16.92 -7.52 -7.90
N HIS A 122 17.65 -7.39 -6.81
CA HIS A 122 17.12 -7.08 -5.49
C HIS A 122 18.01 -6.02 -4.86
N HIS A 123 17.48 -4.81 -4.72
CA HIS A 123 18.18 -3.72 -4.05
C HIS A 123 17.43 -3.26 -2.81
N TYR A 124 18.17 -3.03 -1.74
CA TYR A 124 17.70 -2.61 -0.43
C TYR A 124 18.49 -1.36 -0.03
N TYR A 125 17.80 -0.24 0.12
CA TYR A 125 18.41 1.02 0.51
C TYR A 125 17.95 1.37 1.93
N LEU A 126 18.90 1.44 2.85
CA LEU A 126 18.70 1.89 4.22
C LEU A 126 18.74 3.41 4.25
N ILE A 127 17.61 4.01 4.62
CA ILE A 127 17.36 5.44 4.64
C ILE A 127 17.25 5.85 6.10
N ASP A 128 18.10 6.77 6.53
CA ASP A 128 17.99 7.41 7.84
C ASP A 128 17.27 8.77 7.74
N LYS A 129 16.97 9.35 8.91
CA LYS A 129 16.21 10.62 8.98
C LYS A 129 16.90 11.79 8.29
N SER A 130 18.23 11.76 8.14
CA SER A 130 19.01 12.83 7.51
C SER A 130 18.90 12.83 5.99
N ILE A 131 18.57 11.69 5.38
CA ILE A 131 18.42 11.56 3.93
C ILE A 131 17.08 12.16 3.51
N SER A 132 17.10 13.28 2.79
CA SER A 132 15.90 13.96 2.26
C SER A 132 15.66 13.71 0.77
N SER A 133 16.67 13.24 0.03
CA SER A 133 16.55 12.96 -1.40
C SER A 133 17.35 11.73 -1.84
N LEU A 134 16.82 11.04 -2.85
CA LEU A 134 17.47 9.93 -3.54
C LEU A 134 17.28 10.08 -5.05
N ARG A 135 18.35 9.83 -5.82
CA ARG A 135 18.34 9.91 -7.28
C ARG A 135 18.70 8.56 -7.87
N PHE A 136 17.81 8.01 -8.68
CA PHE A 136 17.98 6.72 -9.33
C PHE A 136 17.99 6.87 -10.84
N GLU A 137 18.69 5.97 -11.51
CA GLU A 137 18.59 5.73 -12.95
C GLU A 137 18.03 4.33 -13.17
N TYR A 138 17.00 4.23 -14.01
CA TYR A 138 16.49 2.95 -14.47
C TYR A 138 17.29 2.49 -15.70
N ASP A 139 17.88 1.30 -15.60
CA ASP A 139 18.58 0.65 -16.70
C ASP A 139 18.01 -0.76 -16.94
N ASN A 140 17.19 -0.88 -17.98
CA ASN A 140 16.76 -2.17 -18.56
C ASN A 140 16.38 -3.23 -17.51
N GLY A 141 15.38 -2.95 -16.67
CA GLY A 141 14.88 -3.87 -15.66
C GLY A 141 15.57 -3.78 -14.30
N ASP A 142 16.61 -2.96 -14.17
CA ASP A 142 17.33 -2.67 -12.93
C ASP A 142 17.28 -1.17 -12.56
N VAL A 143 17.66 -0.83 -11.32
CA VAL A 143 17.80 0.55 -10.86
C VAL A 143 19.14 0.78 -10.18
N HIS A 144 19.76 1.92 -10.48
CA HIS A 144 21.05 2.30 -9.93
C HIS A 144 20.94 3.63 -9.20
N LEU A 145 21.38 3.65 -7.95
CA LEU A 145 21.47 4.89 -7.18
C LEU A 145 22.61 5.76 -7.74
N LYS A 146 22.33 7.03 -8.02
CA LYS A 146 23.24 8.02 -8.61
C LYS A 146 23.75 9.06 -7.60
N SER A 147 23.28 9.06 -6.36
CA SER A 147 23.63 10.07 -5.35
C SER A 147 25.03 9.87 -4.76
N ASN A 148 25.59 10.95 -4.21
CA ASN A 148 26.81 10.97 -3.38
C ASN A 148 26.65 10.25 -2.01
N THR A 149 25.60 9.47 -1.82
CA THR A 149 25.34 8.70 -0.58
C THR A 149 25.85 7.27 -0.80
N ASP A 150 27.17 7.10 -0.83
CA ASP A 150 27.87 5.83 -1.11
C ASP A 150 27.61 4.71 -0.08
N ASN A 151 26.56 4.81 0.73
CA ASN A 151 26.42 4.03 1.94
C ASN A 151 25.00 3.58 2.30
N CYS A 152 24.04 3.74 1.39
CA CYS A 152 22.66 3.32 1.65
C CYS A 152 22.40 1.86 1.28
N SER A 153 23.17 1.27 0.36
CA SER A 153 22.93 -0.12 -0.06
C SER A 153 23.25 -1.11 1.06
N VAL A 154 22.33 -2.04 1.29
CA VAL A 154 22.45 -3.14 2.27
C VAL A 154 22.16 -4.50 1.63
N ASP A 155 22.37 -4.63 0.32
CA ASP A 155 22.04 -5.83 -0.47
C ASP A 155 22.73 -7.09 0.04
N ASP A 156 23.99 -6.96 0.44
CA ASP A 156 24.81 -8.07 0.94
C ASP A 156 24.21 -8.67 2.21
N LEU A 157 23.82 -7.82 3.16
CA LEU A 157 23.18 -8.22 4.41
C LEU A 157 21.91 -9.03 4.13
N PHE A 158 21.01 -8.49 3.31
CA PHE A 158 19.76 -9.16 2.95
C PHE A 158 20.00 -10.50 2.25
N ARG A 159 20.95 -10.52 1.30
CA ARG A 159 21.28 -11.72 0.53
C ARG A 159 21.83 -12.83 1.43
N ASP A 160 22.73 -12.51 2.34
CA ASP A 160 23.40 -13.51 3.17
C ASP A 160 22.46 -14.08 4.25
N TYR A 161 21.62 -13.24 4.87
CA TYR A 161 20.55 -13.72 5.75
C TYR A 161 19.49 -14.52 4.99
N LYS A 162 19.15 -14.16 3.74
CA LYS A 162 18.26 -14.96 2.89
C LYS A 162 18.87 -16.33 2.61
N LYS A 163 20.16 -16.42 2.28
CA LYS A 163 20.87 -17.70 2.08
C LYS A 163 20.84 -18.56 3.34
N LEU A 164 21.10 -17.99 4.52
CA LEU A 164 20.99 -18.70 5.79
C LEU A 164 19.55 -19.18 6.03
N GLY A 165 18.56 -18.33 5.77
CA GLY A 165 17.14 -18.67 5.87
C GLY A 165 16.72 -19.83 4.97
N LEU A 166 17.28 -19.96 3.77
CA LEU A 166 17.03 -21.10 2.88
C LEU A 166 17.65 -22.42 3.38
N LYS A 167 18.63 -22.37 4.30
CA LYS A 167 19.16 -23.59 4.94
C LYS A 167 18.20 -24.11 6.02
N LEU A 168 17.42 -23.23 6.67
CA LEU A 168 16.40 -23.64 7.65
C LEU A 168 15.38 -24.61 7.04
N SER A 169 15.04 -24.45 5.75
CA SER A 169 14.06 -25.31 5.08
C SER A 169 14.63 -26.64 4.57
N LYS A 170 15.95 -26.86 4.64
CA LYS A 170 16.64 -27.98 3.95
C LYS A 170 17.35 -28.98 4.88
N SER A 171 17.02 -29.01 6.18
CA SER A 171 17.54 -29.96 7.18
C SER A 171 19.00 -29.74 7.60
N LYS A 172 19.16 -28.99 8.70
CA LYS A 172 20.30 -29.02 9.64
C LYS A 172 19.74 -29.03 11.06
N THR A 173 20.52 -29.49 12.04
CA THR A 173 20.11 -29.39 13.45
C THR A 173 20.07 -27.91 13.89
N LYS A 174 19.10 -27.52 14.74
CA LYS A 174 18.91 -26.12 15.17
C LYS A 174 20.19 -25.48 15.72
N LYS A 175 20.97 -26.24 16.51
CA LYS A 175 22.23 -25.80 17.12
C LYS A 175 23.31 -25.43 16.09
N GLN A 176 23.39 -26.15 14.97
CA GLN A 176 24.36 -25.81 13.91
C GLN A 176 23.94 -24.52 13.19
N LEU A 177 22.65 -24.35 12.93
CA LEU A 177 22.11 -23.15 12.31
C LEU A 177 22.25 -21.91 13.20
N GLU A 178 22.09 -22.07 14.51
CA GLU A 178 22.34 -21.01 15.49
C GLU A 178 23.81 -20.56 15.46
N LYS A 179 24.77 -21.48 15.42
CA LYS A 179 26.20 -21.12 15.28
C LYS A 179 26.50 -20.35 13.99
N GLU A 180 25.90 -20.76 12.87
CA GLU A 180 26.03 -20.02 11.60
C GLU A 180 25.37 -18.63 11.68
N LEU A 181 24.24 -18.53 12.37
CA LEU A 181 23.54 -17.27 12.61
C LEU A 181 24.37 -16.31 13.47
N ASP A 182 24.95 -16.79 14.58
CA ASP A 182 25.82 -16.01 15.46
C ASP A 182 27.07 -15.53 14.71
N SER A 183 27.67 -16.40 13.90
CA SER A 183 28.85 -16.06 13.09
C SER A 183 28.54 -14.96 12.06
N LEU A 184 27.40 -15.06 11.38
CA LEU A 184 26.97 -14.07 10.39
C LEU A 184 26.66 -12.71 11.03
N HIS A 185 25.95 -12.73 12.16
CA HIS A 185 25.64 -11.52 12.92
C HIS A 185 26.92 -10.84 13.39
N HIS A 186 27.86 -11.60 13.97
CA HIS A 186 29.14 -11.08 14.43
C HIS A 186 29.96 -10.44 13.31
N PHE A 187 30.02 -11.08 12.13
CA PHE A 187 30.71 -10.55 10.95
C PHE A 187 30.21 -9.15 10.58
N TYR A 188 28.89 -8.99 10.39
CA TYR A 188 28.31 -7.69 10.04
C TYR A 188 28.41 -6.69 11.20
N GLN A 189 28.29 -7.13 12.44
CA GLN A 189 28.40 -6.27 13.61
C GLN A 189 29.80 -5.65 13.70
N GLN A 190 30.86 -6.45 13.51
CA GLN A 190 32.23 -5.96 13.46
C GLN A 190 32.42 -4.95 12.33
N GLN A 191 31.98 -5.29 11.12
CA GLN A 191 32.12 -4.42 9.94
C GLN A 191 31.42 -3.07 10.13
N TYR A 192 30.18 -3.06 10.62
CA TYR A 192 29.42 -1.83 10.79
C TYR A 192 29.91 -0.99 11.97
N THR A 193 30.31 -1.62 13.08
CA THR A 193 30.81 -0.90 14.25
C THR A 193 32.17 -0.25 13.96
N ALA A 194 33.05 -0.92 13.20
CA ALA A 194 34.37 -0.40 12.83
C ALA A 194 34.32 0.94 12.08
N VAL A 195 33.23 1.22 11.37
CA VAL A 195 33.02 2.47 10.60
C VAL A 195 31.88 3.34 11.16
N GLY A 196 31.44 3.09 12.40
CA GLY A 196 30.42 3.92 13.06
C GLY A 196 29.00 3.83 12.49
N LYS A 197 28.69 2.81 11.68
CA LYS A 197 27.36 2.63 11.05
C LYS A 197 26.33 2.02 12.01
N LYS A 198 25.92 2.78 13.02
CA LYS A 198 24.97 2.32 14.05
C LYS A 198 23.64 1.81 13.49
N LEU A 199 23.09 2.49 12.48
CA LEU A 199 21.81 2.08 11.87
C LEU A 199 21.91 0.74 11.13
N HIS A 200 23.05 0.47 10.48
CA HIS A 200 23.29 -0.79 9.79
C HIS A 200 23.46 -1.95 10.78
N ALA A 201 24.17 -1.71 11.89
CA ALA A 201 24.27 -2.66 12.99
C ALA A 201 22.88 -3.00 13.57
N ARG A 202 22.01 -2.00 13.77
CA ARG A 202 20.63 -2.24 14.22
C ARG A 202 19.80 -3.04 13.20
N LEU A 203 20.00 -2.80 11.89
CA LEU A 203 19.36 -3.60 10.85
C LEU A 203 19.87 -5.05 10.85
N ASN A 204 21.16 -5.27 11.11
CA ASN A 204 21.74 -6.60 11.31
C ASN A 204 21.08 -7.32 12.51
N ASP A 205 20.84 -6.61 13.63
CA ASP A 205 20.10 -7.15 14.76
C ASP A 205 18.67 -7.57 14.37
N TYR A 206 17.96 -6.79 13.54
CA TYR A 206 16.63 -7.18 13.04
C TYR A 206 16.68 -8.52 12.31
N HIS A 207 17.68 -8.71 11.46
CA HIS A 207 17.85 -9.95 10.71
C HIS A 207 18.25 -11.12 11.61
N TYR A 208 19.11 -10.88 12.60
CA TYR A 208 19.47 -11.86 13.61
C TYR A 208 18.25 -12.33 14.40
N ILE A 209 17.54 -11.41 15.03
CA ILE A 209 16.37 -11.72 15.86
C ILE A 209 15.26 -12.35 15.03
N ASN A 210 15.02 -11.88 13.80
CA ASN A 210 14.08 -12.51 12.87
C ASN A 210 14.42 -13.96 12.54
N THR A 211 15.71 -14.28 12.44
CA THR A 211 16.15 -15.64 12.12
C THR A 211 16.12 -16.51 13.39
N LEU A 212 16.52 -15.93 14.52
CA LEU A 212 16.49 -16.58 15.82
C LEU A 212 15.08 -17.02 16.21
N GLN A 213 14.07 -16.14 16.05
CA GLN A 213 12.68 -16.49 16.36
C GLN A 213 12.10 -17.58 15.45
N LYS A 214 12.68 -17.83 14.27
CA LYS A 214 12.29 -18.99 13.44
C LYS A 214 12.86 -20.30 13.98
N LEU A 215 14.03 -20.26 14.61
CA LEU A 215 14.64 -21.42 15.27
C LEU A 215 13.98 -21.70 16.62
N TYR A 216 13.78 -20.63 17.39
CA TYR A 216 13.30 -20.63 18.78
C TYR A 216 12.20 -19.56 18.96
N PRO A 217 10.94 -19.90 18.63
CA PRO A 217 9.81 -18.97 18.65
C PRO A 217 9.64 -18.16 19.94
N LEU A 218 9.94 -18.76 21.09
CA LEU A 218 9.77 -18.21 22.43
C LEU A 218 11.10 -17.82 23.11
N ASP A 219 12.19 -17.65 22.35
CA ASP A 219 13.49 -17.26 22.91
C ASP A 219 13.40 -15.91 23.63
N LYS A 220 13.98 -15.84 24.83
CA LYS A 220 14.00 -14.63 25.66
C LYS A 220 14.72 -13.47 24.97
N ARG A 221 15.78 -13.74 24.20
CA ARG A 221 16.51 -12.72 23.44
C ARG A 221 15.60 -11.96 22.47
N VAL A 222 14.63 -12.65 21.87
CA VAL A 222 13.64 -12.04 20.96
C VAL A 222 12.70 -11.12 21.73
N GLU A 223 12.23 -11.56 22.88
CA GLU A 223 11.33 -10.79 23.74
C GLU A 223 12.00 -9.53 24.30
N ASP A 224 13.21 -9.68 24.85
CA ASP A 224 14.00 -8.57 25.38
C ASP A 224 14.25 -7.53 24.28
N TYR A 225 14.70 -7.97 23.10
CA TYR A 225 14.98 -7.08 21.98
C TYR A 225 13.76 -6.25 21.55
N ILE A 226 12.59 -6.87 21.43
CA ILE A 226 11.38 -6.17 20.97
C ILE A 226 10.85 -5.22 22.05
N LYS A 227 10.93 -5.59 23.33
CA LYS A 227 10.53 -4.73 24.45
C LYS A 227 11.41 -3.49 24.59
N GLU A 228 12.68 -3.60 24.23
CA GLU A 228 13.65 -2.50 24.32
C GLU A 228 13.80 -1.70 23.01
N LEU A 229 13.14 -2.13 21.93
CA LEU A 229 13.30 -1.51 20.62
C LEU A 229 12.76 -0.08 20.60
N LYS A 230 13.65 0.87 20.28
CA LYS A 230 13.35 2.29 20.09
C LYS A 230 13.74 2.73 18.69
N ASP A 231 13.01 3.71 18.16
CA ASP A 231 13.26 4.30 16.83
C ASP A 231 13.31 3.21 15.72
N PRO A 232 12.17 2.59 15.42
CA PRO A 232 12.13 1.42 14.55
C PRO A 232 12.57 1.71 13.11
N ILE A 233 13.23 0.73 12.47
CA ILE A 233 13.54 0.78 11.03
C ILE A 233 12.33 0.24 10.25
N GLY A 234 11.52 1.15 9.74
CA GLY A 234 10.36 0.83 8.90
C GLY A 234 10.74 -0.03 7.70
N GLY A 235 9.94 -1.04 7.41
CA GLY A 235 10.21 -1.91 6.27
C GLY A 235 9.84 -3.36 6.53
N LYS A 236 10.07 -4.18 5.51
CA LYS A 236 9.77 -5.61 5.54
C LYS A 236 10.46 -6.36 6.70
N PRO A 237 11.73 -6.07 7.08
CA PRO A 237 12.36 -6.73 8.23
C PRO A 237 11.60 -6.53 9.54
N LEU A 238 11.16 -5.29 9.83
CA LEU A 238 10.38 -5.00 11.03
C LEU A 238 8.98 -5.61 10.96
N GLY A 239 8.31 -5.52 9.81
CA GLY A 239 7.01 -6.14 9.60
C GLY A 239 7.02 -7.64 9.90
N PHE A 240 8.04 -8.36 9.40
CA PHE A 240 8.22 -9.77 9.75
C PHE A 240 8.56 -10.00 11.21
N LEU A 241 9.45 -9.18 11.78
CA LEU A 241 9.87 -9.31 13.18
C LEU A 241 8.66 -9.30 14.10
N ILE A 242 7.86 -8.25 13.98
CA ILE A 242 6.70 -8.03 14.84
C ILE A 242 5.57 -9.02 14.53
N TYR A 243 5.29 -9.33 13.26
CA TYR A 243 4.26 -10.32 12.91
C TYR A 243 4.56 -11.70 13.53
N PHE A 244 5.78 -12.21 13.39
CA PHE A 244 6.13 -13.51 13.94
C PHE A 244 6.25 -13.49 15.47
N TYR A 245 6.72 -12.38 16.06
CA TYR A 245 6.70 -12.22 17.52
C TYR A 245 5.29 -12.41 18.09
N VAL A 246 4.30 -11.72 17.49
CA VAL A 246 2.89 -11.84 17.87
C VAL A 246 2.36 -13.24 17.55
N LYS A 247 2.55 -13.74 16.33
CA LYS A 247 2.08 -15.08 15.91
C LYS A 247 2.49 -16.18 16.89
N ASN A 248 3.72 -16.11 17.40
CA ASN A 248 4.26 -17.12 18.29
C ASN A 248 3.80 -16.99 19.75
N ARG A 249 3.29 -15.83 20.17
CA ARG A 249 3.00 -15.51 21.59
C ARG A 249 1.56 -15.06 21.87
N ILE A 250 0.75 -14.85 20.84
CA ILE A 250 -0.59 -14.25 21.00
C ILE A 250 -1.50 -15.05 21.93
N ALA A 251 -1.37 -16.38 21.93
CA ALA A 251 -2.14 -17.27 22.80
C ALA A 251 -1.71 -17.22 24.28
N THR A 252 -0.51 -16.70 24.57
CA THR A 252 0.06 -16.63 25.93
C THR A 252 0.09 -15.22 26.49
N PHE A 253 -0.35 -14.21 25.72
CA PHE A 253 -0.36 -12.84 26.18
C PHE A 253 -1.39 -12.62 27.30
N ASN A 254 -0.96 -11.96 28.37
CA ASN A 254 -1.86 -11.37 29.36
C ASN A 254 -2.26 -9.96 28.89
N PHE A 255 -3.31 -9.88 28.09
CA PHE A 255 -3.77 -8.62 27.48
C PHE A 255 -4.12 -7.53 28.51
N ASP A 256 -4.58 -7.89 29.70
CA ASP A 256 -4.90 -6.92 30.76
C ASP A 256 -3.64 -6.19 31.26
N GLN A 257 -2.49 -6.86 31.23
CA GLN A 257 -1.20 -6.29 31.63
C GLN A 257 -0.49 -5.55 30.49
N LEU A 258 -0.87 -5.76 29.22
CA LEU A 258 -0.24 -5.14 28.05
C LEU A 258 -0.70 -3.69 27.88
N ASN A 259 -0.22 -2.80 28.75
CA ASN A 259 -0.57 -1.38 28.73
C ASN A 259 0.64 -0.50 29.07
N THR A 260 0.48 0.81 28.90
CA THR A 260 1.57 1.79 29.10
C THR A 260 1.93 2.05 30.57
N GLN A 261 1.23 1.43 31.54
CA GLN A 261 1.65 1.45 32.93
C GLN A 261 2.73 0.39 33.20
N ASN A 262 2.68 -0.73 32.46
CA ASN A 262 3.60 -1.86 32.63
C ASN A 262 4.71 -1.91 31.58
N TYR A 263 4.51 -1.28 30.43
CA TYR A 263 5.45 -1.30 29.31
C TYR A 263 5.63 0.09 28.68
N SER A 264 6.72 0.26 27.93
CA SER A 264 6.98 1.50 27.21
C SER A 264 5.90 1.77 26.14
N PRO A 265 5.58 3.05 25.86
CA PRO A 265 4.69 3.40 24.76
C PRO A 265 5.13 2.83 23.41
N GLU A 266 6.44 2.81 23.14
CA GLU A 266 7.01 2.28 21.89
C GLU A 266 6.74 0.78 21.74
N TYR A 267 6.88 0.01 22.82
CA TYR A 267 6.57 -1.43 22.79
C TYR A 267 5.07 -1.67 22.56
N ILE A 268 4.20 -0.92 23.25
CA ILE A 268 2.75 -1.05 23.08
C ILE A 268 2.31 -0.69 21.66
N GLU A 269 2.91 0.35 21.06
CA GLU A 269 2.64 0.74 19.67
C GLU A 269 3.09 -0.33 18.68
N LEU A 270 4.33 -0.84 18.81
CA LEU A 270 4.83 -1.93 17.98
C LEU A 270 3.96 -3.19 18.12
N LEU A 271 3.55 -3.51 19.34
CA LEU A 271 2.69 -4.66 19.62
C LEU A 271 1.29 -4.47 19.00
N ALA A 272 0.73 -3.25 19.04
CA ALA A 272 -0.54 -2.93 18.41
C ALA A 272 -0.48 -3.13 16.89
N ILE A 273 0.59 -2.66 16.23
CA ILE A 273 0.83 -2.90 14.81
C ILE A 273 0.93 -4.40 14.53
N GLY A 274 1.62 -5.15 15.39
CA GLY A 274 1.76 -6.60 15.29
C GLY A 274 0.46 -7.37 15.42
N VAL A 275 -0.35 -7.04 16.45
CA VAL A 275 -1.66 -7.64 16.67
C VAL A 275 -2.60 -7.31 15.53
N PHE A 276 -2.61 -6.07 15.05
CA PHE A 276 -3.37 -5.71 13.85
C PHE A 276 -2.97 -6.55 12.64
N ASN A 277 -1.66 -6.64 12.36
CA ASN A 277 -1.11 -7.45 11.27
C ASN A 277 -1.44 -8.94 11.38
N PHE A 278 -1.45 -9.46 12.61
CA PHE A 278 -1.84 -10.83 12.89
C PHE A 278 -3.33 -11.06 12.63
N LEU A 279 -4.19 -10.18 13.15
CA LEU A 279 -5.65 -10.29 13.07
C LEU A 279 -6.16 -10.12 11.64
N ARG A 280 -5.60 -9.21 10.84
CA ARG A 280 -5.99 -9.00 9.44
C ARG A 280 -5.47 -10.07 8.47
N ASN A 281 -4.67 -11.01 8.95
CA ASN A 281 -4.21 -12.10 8.11
C ASN A 281 -5.40 -13.00 7.78
N THR A 282 -5.53 -13.43 6.51
CA THR A 282 -6.68 -14.21 6.02
C THR A 282 -6.94 -15.51 6.80
N GLU A 283 -5.93 -16.07 7.46
CA GLU A 283 -6.06 -17.27 8.30
C GLU A 283 -6.66 -16.98 9.70
N ASN A 284 -6.61 -15.72 10.15
CA ASN A 284 -6.98 -15.30 11.51
C ASN A 284 -8.17 -14.32 11.55
N GLU A 285 -8.46 -13.67 10.43
CA GLU A 285 -9.49 -12.64 10.28
C GLU A 285 -10.87 -13.15 10.71
N GLY A 286 -11.62 -12.36 11.47
CA GLY A 286 -12.95 -12.73 11.98
C GLY A 286 -12.99 -13.89 12.98
N SER A 287 -11.84 -14.44 13.39
CA SER A 287 -11.80 -15.58 14.33
C SER A 287 -12.18 -15.16 15.75
N LYS A 288 -13.25 -15.79 16.29
CA LYS A 288 -13.67 -15.60 17.68
C LYS A 288 -12.58 -15.99 18.69
N TYR A 289 -11.65 -16.88 18.31
CA TYR A 289 -10.54 -17.30 19.17
C TYR A 289 -9.61 -16.14 19.53
N PHE A 290 -9.47 -15.13 18.67
CA PHE A 290 -8.64 -13.96 18.91
C PHE A 290 -9.42 -12.73 19.40
N SER A 291 -10.66 -12.92 19.88
CA SER A 291 -11.47 -11.82 20.45
C SER A 291 -10.76 -11.05 21.57
N PRO A 292 -10.00 -11.68 22.49
CA PRO A 292 -9.23 -10.93 23.50
C PRO A 292 -8.19 -9.99 22.88
N ALA A 293 -7.49 -10.45 21.84
CA ALA A 293 -6.50 -9.64 21.13
C ALA A 293 -7.14 -8.45 20.39
N TYR A 294 -8.30 -8.69 19.76
CA TYR A 294 -9.06 -7.62 19.12
C TYR A 294 -9.57 -6.60 20.15
N LYS A 295 -10.19 -7.06 21.24
CA LYS A 295 -10.64 -6.18 22.34
C LYS A 295 -9.51 -5.37 22.94
N TRP A 296 -8.33 -5.98 23.10
CA TRP A 296 -7.13 -5.27 23.53
C TRP A 296 -6.70 -4.20 22.52
N LEU A 297 -6.64 -4.54 21.22
CA LEU A 297 -6.31 -3.61 20.15
C LEU A 297 -7.22 -2.38 20.18
N GLN A 298 -8.52 -2.56 20.43
CA GLN A 298 -9.50 -1.47 20.56
C GLN A 298 -9.15 -0.43 21.63
N GLY A 299 -8.40 -0.82 22.66
CA GLY A 299 -7.93 0.08 23.72
C GLY A 299 -6.72 0.94 23.34
N THR A 300 -5.98 0.56 22.28
CA THR A 300 -4.71 1.19 21.89
C THR A 300 -4.88 2.53 21.18
N ALA A 301 -3.85 3.38 21.21
CA ALA A 301 -3.83 4.64 20.48
C ALA A 301 -3.93 4.43 18.95
N LEU A 302 -3.27 3.37 18.43
CA LEU A 302 -3.32 2.98 17.02
C LEU A 302 -4.76 2.76 16.55
N TYR A 303 -5.54 1.98 17.30
CA TYR A 303 -6.93 1.72 16.96
C TYR A 303 -7.79 2.97 17.05
N LYS A 304 -7.66 3.75 18.11
CA LYS A 304 -8.46 4.98 18.30
C LYS A 304 -8.24 5.98 17.16
N ALA A 305 -7.02 6.09 16.65
CA ALA A 305 -6.69 6.96 15.52
C ALA A 305 -7.19 6.45 14.16
N HIS A 306 -7.38 5.12 14.01
CA HIS A 306 -7.61 4.48 12.71
C HIS A 306 -8.72 3.41 12.72
N LYS A 307 -9.71 3.56 13.60
CA LYS A 307 -10.77 2.56 13.85
C LYS A 307 -11.38 2.01 12.55
N VAL A 308 -11.84 2.92 11.69
CA VAL A 308 -12.54 2.56 10.44
C VAL A 308 -11.66 1.70 9.53
N GLU A 309 -10.41 2.13 9.29
CA GLU A 309 -9.47 1.39 8.45
C GLU A 309 -9.13 0.02 9.05
N ILE A 310 -8.93 -0.05 10.37
CA ILE A 310 -8.58 -1.29 11.07
C ILE A 310 -9.76 -2.28 11.06
N ASP A 311 -10.97 -1.83 11.37
CA ASP A 311 -12.16 -2.68 11.43
C ASP A 311 -12.45 -3.31 10.07
N SER A 312 -12.32 -2.53 8.99
CA SER A 312 -12.52 -3.00 7.62
C SER A 312 -11.55 -4.14 7.20
N GLN A 313 -10.44 -4.30 7.92
CA GLN A 313 -9.40 -5.29 7.63
C GLN A 313 -9.38 -6.46 8.63
N ILE A 314 -10.01 -6.33 9.80
CA ILE A 314 -10.09 -7.40 10.82
C ILE A 314 -11.45 -8.10 10.77
N ILE A 315 -12.52 -7.34 10.57
CA ILE A 315 -13.88 -7.85 10.57
C ILE A 315 -14.25 -8.18 9.13
N ARG A 316 -13.99 -9.43 8.73
CA ARG A 316 -14.58 -9.97 7.51
C ARG A 316 -16.05 -10.21 7.78
N ILE A 317 -16.89 -9.32 7.27
CA ILE A 317 -18.29 -9.65 7.07
C ILE A 317 -18.34 -10.93 6.24
N ASP A 318 -19.07 -11.94 6.73
CA ASP A 318 -19.36 -13.14 5.94
C ASP A 318 -20.07 -12.68 4.66
N LYS A 319 -19.37 -12.76 3.52
CA LYS A 319 -19.89 -12.23 2.25
C LYS A 319 -21.15 -12.96 1.80
N GLN A 320 -21.29 -14.24 2.12
CA GLN A 320 -22.49 -15.01 1.80
C GLN A 320 -23.64 -14.59 2.69
N GLU A 321 -23.40 -14.45 3.99
CA GLU A 321 -24.40 -13.97 4.95
C GLU A 321 -24.82 -12.53 4.65
N PHE A 322 -23.88 -11.65 4.32
CA PHE A 322 -24.14 -10.27 3.88
C PHE A 322 -25.01 -10.23 2.64
N THR A 323 -24.62 -10.96 1.59
CA THR A 323 -25.37 -10.99 0.34
C THR A 323 -26.78 -11.52 0.59
N LYS A 324 -26.91 -12.55 1.43
CA LYS A 324 -28.21 -13.11 1.84
C LYS A 324 -29.05 -12.10 2.62
N LYS A 325 -28.49 -11.41 3.62
CA LYS A 325 -29.24 -10.43 4.42
C LYS A 325 -29.58 -9.19 3.60
N LEU A 326 -28.67 -8.67 2.78
CA LEU A 326 -28.91 -7.54 1.89
C LEU A 326 -30.03 -7.86 0.91
N LYS A 327 -29.99 -9.02 0.22
CA LYS A 327 -31.06 -9.45 -0.70
C LYS A 327 -32.45 -9.41 -0.07
N ASN A 328 -32.55 -9.79 1.21
CA ASN A 328 -33.79 -9.88 1.96
C ASN A 328 -34.09 -8.64 2.81
N LEU A 329 -33.30 -7.56 2.67
CA LEU A 329 -33.52 -6.32 3.42
C LEU A 329 -34.86 -5.74 3.01
N LYS A 330 -35.75 -5.54 3.99
CA LYS A 330 -37.11 -5.06 3.74
C LYS A 330 -37.14 -3.54 3.69
N LEU A 331 -37.69 -3.01 2.62
CA LEU A 331 -37.76 -1.60 2.29
C LEU A 331 -39.18 -1.22 1.90
N PHE A 332 -39.52 0.05 2.05
CA PHE A 332 -40.80 0.61 1.64
C PHE A 332 -40.61 1.69 0.59
N ASP A 333 -41.41 1.63 -0.47
CA ASP A 333 -41.43 2.66 -1.52
C ASP A 333 -42.27 3.90 -1.09
N HIS A 334 -42.40 4.88 -2.00
CA HIS A 334 -43.20 6.09 -1.75
C HIS A 334 -44.70 5.80 -1.53
N SER A 335 -45.22 4.71 -2.09
CA SER A 335 -46.59 4.22 -1.86
C SER A 335 -46.71 3.42 -0.56
N PHE A 336 -45.59 3.19 0.13
CA PHE A 336 -45.45 2.34 1.30
C PHE A 336 -45.79 0.86 1.01
N GLY A 337 -45.51 0.41 -0.22
CA GLY A 337 -45.44 -1.01 -0.56
C GLY A 337 -44.14 -1.61 -0.07
N GLU A 338 -44.20 -2.79 0.56
CA GLU A 338 -43.03 -3.53 1.02
C GLU A 338 -42.33 -4.21 -0.16
N LEU A 339 -41.02 -4.01 -0.28
CA LEU A 339 -40.14 -4.66 -1.25
C LEU A 339 -38.89 -5.20 -0.54
N SER A 340 -38.29 -6.25 -1.09
CA SER A 340 -36.92 -6.65 -0.76
C SER A 340 -35.91 -5.82 -1.55
N PHE A 341 -34.68 -5.69 -1.04
CA PHE A 341 -33.59 -5.06 -1.81
C PHE A 341 -33.34 -5.75 -3.15
N ALA A 342 -33.53 -7.08 -3.21
CA ALA A 342 -33.43 -7.83 -4.45
C ALA A 342 -34.48 -7.39 -5.50
N GLU A 343 -35.65 -6.92 -5.08
CA GLU A 343 -36.66 -6.34 -5.97
C GLU A 343 -36.33 -4.90 -6.34
N VAL A 344 -35.80 -4.12 -5.40
CA VAL A 344 -35.30 -2.76 -5.65
C VAL A 344 -34.26 -2.74 -6.77
N VAL A 345 -33.24 -3.60 -6.70
CA VAL A 345 -32.20 -3.63 -7.74
C VAL A 345 -32.70 -4.13 -9.10
N LYS A 346 -33.77 -4.94 -9.12
CA LYS A 346 -34.45 -5.32 -10.38
C LYS A 346 -35.19 -4.15 -11.01
N GLN A 347 -35.71 -3.21 -10.22
CA GLN A 347 -36.34 -1.98 -10.71
C GLN A 347 -35.30 -0.95 -11.22
N HIS A 348 -34.05 -1.06 -10.76
CA HIS A 348 -32.96 -0.15 -11.08
C HIS A 348 -31.71 -0.88 -11.62
N PRO A 349 -31.81 -1.64 -12.73
CA PRO A 349 -30.72 -2.51 -13.18
C PRO A 349 -29.42 -1.74 -13.46
N SER A 350 -28.35 -2.15 -12.79
CA SER A 350 -27.00 -1.59 -12.95
C SER A 350 -25.90 -2.61 -12.60
N ASN A 351 -24.66 -2.34 -13.01
CA ASN A 351 -23.50 -3.20 -12.72
C ASN A 351 -23.07 -3.08 -11.26
N TYR A 352 -23.26 -1.91 -10.66
CA TYR A 352 -22.93 -1.62 -9.29
C TYR A 352 -24.02 -0.74 -8.66
N TYR A 353 -24.14 -0.84 -7.34
CA TYR A 353 -25.06 -0.03 -6.55
C TYR A 353 -24.29 0.72 -5.47
N LEU A 354 -24.41 2.04 -5.45
CA LEU A 354 -24.01 2.88 -4.33
C LEU A 354 -25.22 3.03 -3.40
N ILE A 355 -25.14 2.45 -2.22
CA ILE A 355 -26.22 2.46 -1.24
C ILE A 355 -25.93 3.57 -0.23
N ASP A 356 -26.82 4.56 -0.15
CA ASP A 356 -26.71 5.76 0.67
C ASP A 356 -27.68 5.69 1.86
N PHE A 357 -27.16 5.45 3.07
CA PHE A 357 -27.95 5.51 4.29
C PHE A 357 -28.01 6.94 4.81
N TRP A 358 -29.23 7.47 4.89
CA TRP A 358 -29.47 8.87 5.22
C TRP A 358 -30.70 9.05 6.12
N ALA A 359 -30.95 10.27 6.57
CA ALA A 359 -32.18 10.63 7.25
C ALA A 359 -32.54 12.09 6.98
N THR A 360 -33.82 12.45 7.12
CA THR A 360 -34.32 13.81 6.85
C THR A 360 -33.66 14.91 7.69
N TRP A 361 -33.20 14.57 8.89
CA TRP A 361 -32.50 15.47 9.81
C TRP A 361 -30.98 15.53 9.58
N CYS A 362 -30.43 14.69 8.69
CA CYS A 362 -28.99 14.62 8.44
C CYS A 362 -28.58 15.65 7.37
N ALA A 363 -28.20 16.85 7.81
CA ALA A 363 -27.71 17.90 6.91
C ALA A 363 -26.51 17.45 6.04
N PRO A 364 -25.47 16.78 6.58
CA PRO A 364 -24.37 16.29 5.76
C PRO A 364 -24.81 15.29 4.67
N CYS A 365 -25.78 14.41 4.96
CA CYS A 365 -26.31 13.46 3.98
C CYS A 365 -26.96 14.19 2.79
N ILE A 366 -27.78 15.21 3.10
CA ILE A 366 -28.46 16.03 2.09
C ILE A 366 -27.44 16.77 1.21
N ASP A 367 -26.36 17.28 1.80
CA ASP A 367 -25.28 17.94 1.05
C ASP A 367 -24.51 16.94 0.17
N GLY A 368 -24.29 15.71 0.65
CA GLY A 368 -23.75 14.61 -0.14
C GLY A 368 -24.58 14.34 -1.40
N MET A 369 -25.91 14.23 -1.26
CA MET A 369 -26.83 14.03 -2.39
C MET A 369 -26.79 15.17 -3.40
N LYS A 370 -26.82 16.43 -2.92
CA LYS A 370 -26.69 17.62 -3.80
C LYS A 370 -25.36 17.65 -4.54
N THR A 371 -24.30 17.16 -3.90
CA THR A 371 -22.98 17.06 -4.51
C THR A 371 -22.97 15.99 -5.59
N MET A 372 -23.49 14.78 -5.31
CA MET A 372 -23.58 13.69 -6.30
C MET A 372 -24.38 14.10 -7.54
N LYS A 373 -25.47 14.85 -7.40
CA LYS A 373 -26.25 15.38 -8.54
C LYS A 373 -25.45 16.25 -9.51
N LYS A 374 -24.37 16.88 -9.05
CA LYS A 374 -23.50 17.74 -9.88
C LYS A 374 -22.30 17.00 -10.45
N MET A 375 -22.10 15.73 -10.09
CA MET A 375 -20.99 14.92 -10.56
C MET A 375 -21.34 14.16 -11.83
N ASP A 376 -20.34 13.96 -12.69
CA ASP A 376 -20.41 13.03 -13.81
C ASP A 376 -20.21 11.60 -13.29
N MET A 377 -21.27 11.04 -12.71
CA MET A 377 -21.26 9.71 -12.12
C MET A 377 -21.13 8.63 -13.19
N PRO A 378 -20.40 7.52 -12.95
CA PRO A 378 -20.30 6.44 -13.92
C PRO A 378 -21.68 5.85 -14.24
N ASN A 379 -22.03 5.73 -15.53
CA ASN A 379 -23.30 5.16 -16.00
C ASN A 379 -23.54 3.70 -15.57
N THR A 380 -22.50 3.02 -15.08
CA THR A 380 -22.54 1.65 -14.57
C THR A 380 -22.89 1.56 -13.08
N ILE A 381 -23.28 2.67 -12.45
CA ILE A 381 -23.68 2.74 -11.04
C ILE A 381 -25.08 3.31 -10.90
N ALA A 382 -25.93 2.60 -10.14
CA ALA A 382 -27.18 3.15 -9.62
C ALA A 382 -27.01 3.59 -8.16
N ILE A 383 -27.56 4.75 -7.80
CA ILE A 383 -27.61 5.21 -6.41
C ILE A 383 -28.94 4.76 -5.81
N ILE A 384 -28.89 4.03 -4.68
CA ILE A 384 -30.08 3.62 -3.93
C ILE A 384 -30.04 4.30 -2.56
N SER A 385 -30.93 5.27 -2.33
CA SER A 385 -31.00 6.01 -1.09
C SER A 385 -31.95 5.33 -0.10
N ILE A 386 -31.43 4.93 1.06
CA ILE A 386 -32.18 4.24 2.11
C ILE A 386 -32.29 5.16 3.32
N SER A 387 -33.50 5.63 3.61
CA SER A 387 -33.78 6.40 4.82
C SER A 387 -33.81 5.50 6.04
N VAL A 388 -33.07 5.90 7.08
CA VAL A 388 -33.08 5.30 8.43
C VAL A 388 -33.82 6.18 9.45
N ASP A 389 -34.71 7.06 8.97
CA ASP A 389 -35.59 7.87 9.81
C ASP A 389 -36.41 7.00 10.77
N LYS A 390 -36.94 7.60 11.83
CA LYS A 390 -37.88 6.89 12.72
C LYS A 390 -39.15 6.59 11.93
N THR A 391 -39.84 5.50 12.27
CA THR A 391 -41.10 5.11 11.61
C THR A 391 -42.13 6.25 11.57
N ASP A 392 -42.20 7.05 12.64
CA ASP A 392 -43.09 8.21 12.75
C ASP A 392 -42.72 9.36 11.80
N ASP A 393 -41.50 9.37 11.26
CA ASP A 393 -40.98 10.39 10.34
C ASP A 393 -41.10 9.97 8.86
N LYS A 394 -41.83 8.89 8.55
CA LYS A 394 -41.99 8.39 7.15
C LYS A 394 -42.50 9.46 6.18
N ASP A 395 -43.44 10.31 6.60
CA ASP A 395 -44.03 11.31 5.71
C ASP A 395 -43.04 12.47 5.46
N LYS A 396 -42.16 12.76 6.43
CA LYS A 396 -41.04 13.68 6.23
C LYS A 396 -40.08 13.13 5.19
N TRP A 397 -39.77 11.83 5.25
CA TRP A 397 -38.92 11.17 4.26
C TRP A 397 -39.52 11.24 2.86
N LYS A 398 -40.83 10.98 2.69
CA LYS A 398 -41.51 11.08 1.38
C LYS A 398 -41.39 12.48 0.79
N THR A 399 -41.74 13.50 1.59
CA THR A 399 -41.63 14.91 1.17
C THR A 399 -40.20 15.26 0.81
N LYS A 400 -39.24 14.90 1.67
CA LYS A 400 -37.84 15.24 1.48
C LYS A 400 -37.20 14.54 0.28
N SER A 401 -37.54 13.28 0.05
CA SER A 401 -37.07 12.54 -1.13
C SER A 401 -37.59 13.15 -2.43
N SER A 402 -38.83 13.66 -2.41
CA SER A 402 -39.43 14.34 -3.56
C SER A 402 -38.77 15.70 -3.82
N GLU A 403 -38.52 16.49 -2.76
CA GLU A 403 -37.77 17.76 -2.84
C GLU A 403 -36.34 17.56 -3.38
N LEU A 404 -35.71 16.45 -3.00
CA LEU A 404 -34.37 16.09 -3.45
C LEU A 404 -34.39 15.29 -4.75
N GLU A 405 -35.53 15.10 -5.40
CA GLU A 405 -35.73 14.36 -6.65
C GLU A 405 -35.00 13.01 -6.67
N LEU A 406 -35.07 12.28 -5.55
CA LEU A 406 -34.42 10.98 -5.42
C LEU A 406 -35.25 9.92 -6.15
N THR A 407 -34.75 9.42 -7.28
CA THR A 407 -35.47 8.49 -8.15
C THR A 407 -35.52 7.05 -7.61
N ALA A 408 -34.61 6.68 -6.73
CA ALA A 408 -34.52 5.37 -6.08
C ALA A 408 -34.37 5.54 -4.57
N SER A 409 -35.40 6.12 -3.95
CA SER A 409 -35.47 6.36 -2.49
C SER A 409 -36.39 5.35 -1.83
N TYR A 410 -35.93 4.77 -0.73
CA TYR A 410 -36.68 3.77 0.04
C TYR A 410 -36.56 4.01 1.55
N PHE A 411 -37.58 3.60 2.30
CA PHE A 411 -37.61 3.70 3.76
C PHE A 411 -37.25 2.36 4.41
N LEU A 412 -36.35 2.38 5.38
CA LEU A 412 -35.95 1.20 6.14
C LEU A 412 -36.78 1.06 7.42
N GLU A 413 -37.68 0.07 7.45
CA GLU A 413 -38.45 -0.21 8.65
C GLU A 413 -37.60 -0.89 9.75
N LYS A 414 -37.90 -0.60 11.02
CA LYS A 414 -37.20 -1.15 12.18
C LYS A 414 -37.70 -2.54 12.60
N ASN A 415 -37.63 -3.52 11.70
CA ASN A 415 -37.85 -4.94 12.03
C ASN A 415 -36.55 -5.64 12.49
N SER A 416 -36.66 -6.88 12.98
CA SER A 416 -35.51 -7.64 13.51
C SER A 416 -34.45 -7.92 12.45
N ALA A 417 -34.86 -8.34 11.25
CA ALA A 417 -33.95 -8.65 10.14
C ALA A 417 -33.14 -7.42 9.69
N ASN A 418 -33.80 -6.26 9.55
CA ASN A 418 -33.15 -5.01 9.21
C ASN A 418 -32.20 -4.57 10.31
N LYS A 419 -32.58 -4.69 11.60
CA LYS A 419 -31.67 -4.41 12.74
C LYS A 419 -30.43 -5.30 12.73
N GLU A 420 -30.58 -6.59 12.41
CA GLU A 420 -29.44 -7.50 12.27
C GLU A 420 -28.52 -7.11 11.12
N PHE A 421 -29.08 -6.71 9.98
CA PHE A 421 -28.28 -6.21 8.86
C PHE A 421 -27.52 -4.92 9.24
N LEU A 422 -28.21 -3.94 9.86
CA LEU A 422 -27.56 -2.72 10.34
C LEU A 422 -26.45 -3.00 11.34
N LYS A 423 -26.65 -3.99 12.22
CA LYS A 423 -25.61 -4.44 13.16
C LYS A 423 -24.44 -5.11 12.45
N MET A 424 -24.71 -5.94 11.43
CA MET A 424 -23.68 -6.61 10.63
C MET A 424 -22.78 -5.62 9.90
N ILE A 425 -23.34 -4.53 9.37
CA ILE A 425 -22.57 -3.46 8.72
C ILE A 425 -22.05 -2.39 9.71
N GLU A 426 -22.30 -2.59 11.01
CA GLU A 426 -21.96 -1.66 12.09
C GLU A 426 -22.45 -0.22 11.84
N LEU A 427 -23.67 -0.05 11.33
CA LEU A 427 -24.24 1.27 11.08
C LEU A 427 -24.53 1.99 12.41
N GLN A 428 -23.56 2.77 12.89
CA GLN A 428 -23.67 3.58 14.11
C GLN A 428 -23.96 5.07 13.83
N SER A 429 -23.59 5.56 12.65
CA SER A 429 -23.77 6.95 12.25
C SER A 429 -24.03 7.07 10.76
N ILE A 430 -24.64 8.18 10.37
CA ILE A 430 -24.85 8.60 8.98
C ILE A 430 -24.23 10.00 8.80
N PRO A 431 -23.80 10.39 7.58
CA PRO A 431 -23.94 9.67 6.30
C PRO A 431 -23.11 8.38 6.24
N ARG A 432 -23.64 7.37 5.54
CA ARG A 432 -22.91 6.12 5.30
C ARG A 432 -23.18 5.63 3.88
N TYR A 433 -22.09 5.31 3.18
CA TYR A 433 -22.12 4.81 1.82
C TYR A 433 -21.51 3.41 1.76
N LEU A 434 -22.11 2.52 0.97
CA LEU A 434 -21.54 1.22 0.65
C LEU A 434 -21.73 0.89 -0.83
N VAL A 435 -20.85 0.06 -1.37
CA VAL A 435 -20.85 -0.32 -2.79
C VAL A 435 -20.98 -1.84 -2.89
N VAL A 436 -21.90 -2.29 -3.75
CA VAL A 436 -22.09 -3.70 -4.10
C VAL A 436 -22.14 -3.88 -5.61
N ASP A 437 -21.82 -5.09 -6.10
CA ASP A 437 -21.92 -5.44 -7.52
C ASP A 437 -23.35 -5.87 -7.91
N LYS A 438 -23.57 -6.18 -9.20
CA LYS A 438 -24.84 -6.68 -9.74
C LYS A 438 -25.38 -7.97 -9.10
N ASN A 439 -24.49 -8.76 -8.49
CA ASN A 439 -24.84 -9.99 -7.78
C ASN A 439 -25.09 -9.74 -6.29
N LEU A 440 -24.96 -8.48 -5.85
CA LEU A 440 -25.05 -7.98 -4.49
C LEU A 440 -23.89 -8.44 -3.59
N ASN A 441 -22.75 -8.78 -4.20
CA ASN A 441 -21.52 -9.01 -3.45
C ASN A 441 -20.97 -7.68 -2.93
N LEU A 442 -20.47 -7.69 -1.70
CA LEU A 442 -19.84 -6.54 -1.07
C LEU A 442 -18.55 -6.14 -1.81
N VAL A 443 -18.53 -4.92 -2.35
CA VAL A 443 -17.36 -4.27 -2.96
C VAL A 443 -16.68 -3.34 -1.97
N ALA A 444 -17.45 -2.48 -1.30
CA ALA A 444 -16.98 -1.59 -0.23
C ALA A 444 -18.04 -1.45 0.86
N LEU A 445 -17.68 -1.68 2.12
CA LEU A 445 -18.58 -1.59 3.28
C LEU A 445 -18.72 -0.17 3.84
N ASP A 446 -17.68 0.62 3.61
CA ASP A 446 -17.60 2.03 3.95
C ASP A 446 -16.98 2.72 2.75
N PHE A 447 -17.58 3.82 2.32
CA PHE A 447 -17.19 4.53 1.13
C PHE A 447 -17.21 6.04 1.41
N PHE A 448 -16.38 6.77 0.67
CA PHE A 448 -16.15 8.20 0.88
C PHE A 448 -17.46 8.99 0.83
N HIS A 449 -17.54 10.06 1.60
CA HIS A 449 -18.58 11.05 1.44
C HIS A 449 -18.41 11.77 0.08
N PRO A 450 -19.50 12.16 -0.63
CA PRO A 450 -19.39 12.80 -1.94
C PRO A 450 -18.55 14.09 -1.97
N SER A 451 -18.37 14.78 -0.84
CA SER A 451 -17.50 15.96 -0.78
C SER A 451 -16.01 15.63 -0.71
N GLU A 452 -15.63 14.37 -0.51
CA GLU A 452 -14.23 13.97 -0.40
C GLU A 452 -13.58 13.83 -1.80
N PRO A 453 -12.33 14.28 -1.99
CA PRO A 453 -11.66 14.23 -3.30
C PRO A 453 -11.56 12.83 -3.91
N ASP A 454 -11.53 11.80 -3.07
CA ASP A 454 -11.34 10.42 -3.48
C ASP A 454 -12.64 9.72 -3.91
N PHE A 455 -13.82 10.30 -3.62
CA PHE A 455 -15.12 9.67 -3.90
C PHE A 455 -15.27 9.27 -5.37
N LEU A 456 -15.24 10.26 -6.28
CA LEU A 456 -15.49 10.02 -7.70
C LEU A 456 -14.38 9.17 -8.33
N ARG A 457 -13.12 9.46 -7.99
CA ARG A 457 -11.95 8.73 -8.47
C ARG A 457 -12.04 7.24 -8.12
N LYS A 458 -12.38 6.92 -6.87
CA LYS A 458 -12.49 5.52 -6.42
C LYS A 458 -13.67 4.81 -7.05
N LEU A 459 -14.77 5.54 -7.26
CA LEU A 459 -15.96 5.01 -7.89
C LEU A 459 -15.71 4.66 -9.38
N GLN A 460 -14.95 5.50 -10.08
CA GLN A 460 -14.47 5.24 -11.44
C GLN A 460 -13.49 4.06 -11.50
N GLU A 461 -12.59 3.93 -10.52
CA GLU A 461 -11.68 2.78 -10.42
C GLU A 461 -12.44 1.46 -10.31
N ILE A 462 -13.48 1.41 -9.45
CA ILE A 462 -14.33 0.21 -9.28
C ILE A 462 -14.96 -0.20 -10.61
N THR A 463 -15.58 0.75 -11.30
CA THR A 463 -16.35 0.50 -12.53
C THR A 463 -15.49 0.18 -13.75
N TYR A 464 -14.24 0.63 -13.78
CA TYR A 464 -13.33 0.38 -14.90
C TYR A 464 -12.79 -1.07 -14.94
N THR A 465 -12.69 -1.74 -13.79
CA THR A 465 -12.14 -3.11 -13.68
C THR A 465 -12.95 -4.17 -14.44
N ASP A 466 -14.26 -3.96 -14.60
CA ASP A 466 -15.20 -4.92 -15.21
C ASP A 466 -15.30 -4.77 -16.75
N SER A 467 -14.74 -3.71 -17.33
CA SER A 467 -14.78 -3.45 -18.79
C SER A 467 -13.71 -4.19 -19.60
N ARG A 468 -12.90 -5.03 -18.94
CA ARG A 468 -11.76 -5.77 -19.55
C ARG A 468 -11.85 -7.29 -19.41
N GLU A 469 -12.93 -7.81 -18.85
CA GLU A 469 -13.34 -9.21 -18.95
C GLU A 469 -14.47 -9.32 -19.98
#